data_AF-A0A9W6FHJ9-F1
#
_entry.id   AF-A0A9W6FHJ9-F1
#
_cell.length_a   1.000
_cell.length_b   1.000
_cell.length_c   1.000
_cell.angle_alpha   90.00
_cell.angle_beta   90.00
_cell.angle_gamma   90.00
#
_symmetry.space_group_name_H-M   'P 1'
#
loop_
_entity.id
_entity.type
_entity.pdbx_description
1 polymer ?
#
loop_
_entity_poly.entity_id
_entity_poly.type
_entity_poly.pdbx_seq_one_letter_code
_entity_poly.pdbx_strand_id
1 'polypeptide(L)'
;MNKKKQFMLKEIANALVQEGIQRTTTGTWSVSFQEIRERFGLDLFADSDAGRLIVIALKQEEEINELIMTEDHIEMSYHLEYCPACNQGGASGMGSVFSAGL
;
A
#
# COMPACT_ATOMS: atom_id res chain seq x y z
N MET A 1 1.58 26.35 -4.75
CA MET A 1 0.97 25.24 -3.99
C MET A 1 1.10 25.51 -2.50
N ASN A 2 0.02 25.40 -1.72
CA ASN A 2 0.02 25.73 -0.30
C ASN A 2 0.69 24.60 0.51
N LYS A 3 1.58 24.93 1.46
CA LYS A 3 2.25 23.95 2.36
C LYS A 3 1.26 23.03 3.07
N LYS A 4 0.08 23.57 3.44
CA LYS A 4 -1.00 22.81 4.06
C LYS A 4 -1.52 21.66 3.18
N LYS A 5 -1.61 21.87 1.86
CA LYS A 5 -2.09 20.85 0.91
C LYS A 5 -1.06 19.72 0.74
N GLN A 6 0.23 20.06 0.70
CA GLN A 6 1.30 19.06 0.62
C GLN A 6 1.34 18.18 1.87
N PHE A 7 1.23 18.79 3.06
CA PHE A 7 1.19 18.06 4.32
C PHE A 7 0.02 17.06 4.37
N MET A 8 -1.19 17.53 4.02
CA MET A 8 -2.38 16.68 3.95
C MET A 8 -2.20 15.48 3.01
N LEU A 9 -1.62 15.68 1.83
CA LEU A 9 -1.39 14.58 0.89
C LEU A 9 -0.37 13.57 1.41
N LYS A 10 0.65 14.02 2.15
CA LYS A 10 1.59 13.14 2.83
C LYS A 10 0.90 12.30 3.90
N GLU A 11 0.02 12.90 4.70
CA GLU A 11 -0.73 12.16 5.72
C GLU A 11 -1.64 11.09 5.10
N ILE A 12 -2.30 11.41 3.98
CA ILE A 12 -3.13 10.45 3.24
C ILE A 12 -2.25 9.33 2.66
N ALA A 13 -1.10 9.65 2.06
CA ALA A 13 -0.17 8.65 1.52
C ALA A 13 0.30 7.68 2.60
N ASN A 14 0.79 8.20 3.73
CA ASN A 14 1.20 7.39 4.88
C ASN A 14 0.05 6.51 5.39
N ALA A 15 -1.18 7.04 5.48
CA ALA A 15 -2.33 6.25 5.93
C ALA A 15 -2.63 5.07 4.97
N LEU A 16 -2.57 5.29 3.66
CA LEU A 16 -2.77 4.25 2.65
C LEU A 16 -1.67 3.18 2.73
N VAL A 17 -0.41 3.57 2.88
CA VAL A 17 0.73 2.65 3.01
C VAL A 17 0.59 1.78 4.26
N GLN A 18 0.37 2.41 5.42
CA GLN A 18 0.25 1.68 6.69
C GLN A 18 -0.93 0.69 6.68
N GLU A 19 -2.06 1.07 6.08
CA GLU A 19 -3.19 0.17 5.93
C GLU A 19 -2.89 -0.98 4.95
N GLY A 20 -2.34 -0.67 3.79
CA GLY A 20 -2.06 -1.68 2.76
C GLY A 20 -1.07 -2.74 3.25
N ILE A 21 -0.02 -2.31 3.95
CA ILE A 21 0.95 -3.20 4.61
C ILE A 21 0.29 -4.15 5.61
N GLN A 22 -0.65 -3.64 6.41
CA GLN A 22 -1.35 -4.45 7.42
C GLN A 22 -2.37 -5.42 6.81
N ARG A 23 -2.97 -5.06 5.67
CA ARG A 23 -4.03 -5.83 5.03
C ARG A 23 -3.54 -6.85 4.02
N THR A 24 -2.44 -6.57 3.32
CA THR A 24 -1.95 -7.47 2.29
C THR A 24 -1.25 -8.69 2.88
N THR A 25 -1.45 -9.84 2.23
CA THR A 25 -0.73 -11.10 2.52
C THR A 25 0.24 -11.47 1.41
N THR A 26 0.20 -10.76 0.28
CA THR A 26 1.02 -11.02 -0.91
C THR A 26 2.03 -9.91 -1.20
N GLY A 27 1.90 -8.77 -0.52
CA GLY A 27 2.76 -7.61 -0.70
C GLY A 27 2.17 -6.59 -1.68
N THR A 28 1.00 -6.86 -2.26
CA THR A 28 0.30 -5.94 -3.16
C THR A 28 -1.04 -5.53 -2.56
N TRP A 29 -1.40 -4.26 -2.68
CA TRP A 29 -2.69 -3.72 -2.26
C TRP A 29 -3.16 -2.66 -3.23
N SER A 30 -4.45 -2.65 -3.55
CA SER A 30 -5.06 -1.66 -4.42
C SER A 30 -6.18 -0.89 -3.72
N VAL A 31 -6.30 0.39 -4.06
CA VAL A 31 -7.32 1.29 -3.53
C VAL A 31 -7.94 2.10 -4.67
N SER A 32 -9.27 2.15 -4.73
CA SER A 32 -9.99 2.88 -5.78
C SER A 32 -10.03 4.38 -5.52
N PHE A 33 -10.13 5.19 -6.57
CA PHE A 33 -10.32 6.64 -6.44
C PHE A 33 -11.63 6.98 -5.74
N GLN A 34 -12.66 6.17 -5.94
CA GLN A 34 -13.93 6.29 -5.22
C GLN A 34 -13.72 6.13 -3.72
N GLU A 35 -13.01 5.09 -3.29
CA GLU A 35 -12.71 4.86 -1.87
C GLU A 35 -11.90 6.02 -1.27
N ILE A 36 -10.90 6.53 -2.00
CA ILE A 36 -10.11 7.68 -1.54
C ILE A 36 -10.99 8.93 -1.39
N ARG A 37 -11.93 9.15 -2.32
CA ARG A 37 -12.89 10.27 -2.25
C ARG A 37 -13.83 10.11 -1.06
N GLU A 38 -14.38 8.93 -0.85
CA GLU A 38 -15.32 8.65 0.25
C GLU A 38 -14.65 8.79 1.63
N ARG A 39 -13.40 8.34 1.76
CA ARG A 39 -12.68 8.33 3.04
C ARG A 39 -12.00 9.65 3.37
N PHE A 40 -11.43 10.32 2.36
CA PHE A 40 -10.58 11.50 2.57
C PHE A 40 -11.14 12.78 1.93
N GLY A 41 -12.25 12.70 1.18
CA GLY A 41 -12.77 13.83 0.41
C GLY A 41 -11.85 14.27 -0.71
N LEU A 42 -10.90 13.42 -1.12
CA LEU A 42 -9.89 13.73 -2.12
C LEU A 42 -10.33 13.18 -3.48
N ASP A 43 -10.57 14.08 -4.41
CA ASP A 43 -10.93 13.68 -5.77
C ASP A 43 -9.68 13.46 -6.62
N LEU A 44 -9.48 12.21 -7.06
CA LEU A 44 -8.32 11.79 -7.84
C LEU A 44 -8.72 11.50 -9.27
N PHE A 45 -7.96 12.11 -10.19
CA PHE A 45 -7.96 11.77 -11.61
C PHE A 45 -6.52 11.78 -12.10
N ALA A 46 -6.18 10.92 -13.08
CA ALA A 46 -4.83 10.72 -13.60
C ALA A 46 -4.13 12.02 -14.07
N ASP A 47 -4.90 13.04 -14.45
CA ASP A 47 -4.39 14.35 -14.90
C ASP A 47 -4.63 15.52 -13.94
N SER A 48 -5.15 15.24 -12.75
CA SER A 48 -5.32 16.28 -11.72
C SER A 48 -4.01 16.55 -10.97
N ASP A 49 -3.82 17.79 -10.54
CA ASP A 49 -2.71 18.13 -9.63
C ASP A 49 -2.75 17.27 -8.36
N ALA A 50 -3.94 16.97 -7.84
CA ALA A 50 -4.11 16.12 -6.66
C ALA A 50 -3.61 14.69 -6.91
N GLY A 51 -3.99 14.08 -8.04
CA GLY A 51 -3.54 12.76 -8.50
C GLY A 51 -2.01 12.69 -8.62
N ARG A 52 -1.41 13.67 -9.30
CA ARG A 52 0.05 13.71 -9.45
C ARG A 52 0.77 13.83 -8.10
N LEU A 53 0.24 14.63 -7.18
CA LEU A 53 0.88 14.86 -5.89
C LEU A 53 0.74 13.70 -4.91
N ILE A 54 -0.40 13.00 -4.89
CA ILE A 54 -0.54 11.81 -4.06
C ILE A 54 0.39 10.70 -4.55
N VAL A 55 0.55 10.55 -5.87
CA VAL A 55 1.54 9.63 -6.46
C VAL A 55 2.96 10.00 -6.05
N ILE A 56 3.32 11.28 -6.07
CA ILE A 56 4.64 11.74 -5.63
C ILE A 56 4.84 11.45 -4.14
N ALA A 57 3.82 11.68 -3.31
CA ALA A 57 3.90 11.41 -1.87
C ALA A 57 4.06 9.92 -1.59
N LEU A 58 3.26 9.05 -2.22
CA LEU A 58 3.37 7.60 -2.09
C LEU A 58 4.76 7.10 -2.53
N LYS A 59 5.31 7.61 -3.63
CA LYS A 59 6.66 7.25 -4.09
C LYS A 59 7.80 7.71 -3.17
N GLN A 60 7.52 8.53 -2.16
CA GLN A 60 8.51 8.93 -1.15
C GLN A 60 8.47 8.05 0.10
N GLU A 61 7.44 7.21 0.27
CA GLU A 61 7.34 6.27 1.38
C GLU A 61 8.30 5.09 1.09
N GLU A 62 9.19 4.80 2.02
CA GLU A 62 10.27 3.82 1.85
C GLU A 62 9.76 2.38 1.75
N GLU A 63 8.54 2.13 2.23
CA GLU A 63 7.91 0.82 2.19
C GLU A 63 7.38 0.47 0.79
N ILE A 64 7.18 1.45 -0.10
CA ILE A 64 6.68 1.23 -1.46
C ILE A 64 7.81 0.78 -2.37
N ASN A 65 7.68 -0.44 -2.91
CA ASN A 65 8.57 -0.98 -3.93
C ASN A 65 8.15 -0.55 -5.34
N GLU A 66 6.86 -0.62 -5.65
CA GLU A 66 6.31 -0.22 -6.96
C GLU A 66 4.92 0.40 -6.81
N LEU A 67 4.59 1.34 -7.70
CA LEU A 67 3.31 2.03 -7.73
C LEU A 67 2.78 2.12 -9.16
N ILE A 68 1.59 1.59 -9.37
CA ILE A 68 0.85 1.65 -10.63
C ILE A 68 -0.44 2.42 -10.40
N MET A 69 -0.65 3.51 -11.13
CA MET A 69 -1.91 4.25 -11.11
C MET A 69 -2.62 4.04 -12.44
N THR A 70 -3.86 3.61 -12.39
CA THR A 70 -4.73 3.43 -13.56
C THR A 70 -5.74 4.58 -13.67
N GLU A 71 -6.79 4.40 -14.47
CA GLU A 71 -7.88 5.36 -14.61
C GLU A 71 -8.81 5.43 -13.38
N ASP A 72 -8.81 4.41 -12.53
CA ASP A 72 -9.80 4.21 -11.46
C ASP A 72 -9.21 3.80 -10.10
N HIS A 73 -7.97 3.33 -10.05
CA HIS A 73 -7.33 2.89 -8.81
C HIS A 73 -5.82 3.12 -8.77
N ILE A 74 -5.26 2.99 -7.57
CA ILE A 74 -3.82 2.95 -7.31
C ILE A 74 -3.51 1.55 -6.78
N GLU A 75 -2.62 0.84 -7.46
CA GLU A 75 -1.99 -0.37 -6.97
C GLU A 75 -0.62 -0.04 -6.38
N MET A 76 -0.39 -0.53 -5.16
CA MET A 76 0.83 -0.40 -4.39
C MET A 76 1.40 -1.79 -4.16
N SER A 77 2.67 -1.97 -4.52
CA SER A 77 3.46 -3.12 -4.12
C SER A 77 4.50 -2.68 -3.11
N TYR A 78 4.58 -3.39 -1.98
CA TYR A 78 5.45 -3.06 -0.86
C TYR A 78 6.71 -3.93 -0.85
N HIS A 79 7.79 -3.43 -0.26
CA HIS A 79 8.90 -4.29 0.13
C HIS A 79 8.42 -5.30 1.19
N LEU A 80 8.66 -6.59 0.96
CA LEU A 80 8.11 -7.68 1.80
C LEU A 80 8.61 -7.65 3.25
N GLU A 81 9.72 -6.97 3.52
CA GLU A 81 10.24 -6.74 4.88
C GLU A 81 9.31 -5.89 5.75
N TYR A 82 8.52 -5.00 5.13
CA TYR A 82 7.53 -4.20 5.85
C TYR A 82 6.18 -4.91 5.99
N CYS A 83 5.91 -5.95 5.21
CA CYS A 83 4.64 -6.68 5.24
C CYS A 83 4.62 -7.78 6.32
N PRO A 84 3.90 -7.60 7.45
CA PRO A 84 3.95 -8.54 8.56
C PRO A 84 3.32 -9.89 8.22
N ALA A 85 2.32 -9.90 7.34
CA ALA A 85 1.58 -11.11 6.94
C ALA A 85 2.21 -11.85 5.75
N CYS A 86 3.04 -11.19 4.93
CA CYS A 86 3.64 -11.81 3.74
C CYS A 86 4.68 -12.87 4.09
N ASN A 87 5.42 -12.65 5.18
CA ASN A 87 6.42 -13.61 5.66
C ASN A 87 5.80 -14.80 6.43
N GLN A 88 4.49 -14.79 6.66
CA GLN A 88 3.78 -15.89 7.35
C GLN A 88 3.47 -17.06 6.41
N GLY A 89 3.64 -16.89 5.10
CA GLY A 89 3.47 -17.94 4.08
C GLY A 89 4.75 -18.70 3.72
N GLY A 90 5.92 -18.29 4.22
CA GLY A 90 7.22 -18.89 3.91
C GLY A 90 7.85 -19.56 5.15
N ALA A 91 7.72 -20.88 5.26
CA ALA A 91 8.35 -21.74 6.28
C ALA A 91 7.70 -21.79 7.70
N SER A 92 6.38 -21.86 7.78
CA SER A 92 5.69 -22.58 8.89
C SER A 92 4.81 -23.69 8.33
N GLY A 93 5.42 -24.56 7.54
CA GLY A 93 4.83 -25.82 7.05
C GLY A 93 5.80 -27.00 7.15
N MET A 94 6.91 -26.84 7.88
CA MET A 94 7.88 -27.92 8.14
C MET A 94 8.15 -28.03 9.64
N GLY A 95 7.08 -28.28 10.39
CA GLY A 95 7.14 -28.71 11.78
C GLY A 95 6.78 -30.19 11.87
N SER A 96 7.81 -31.04 11.86
CA SER A 96 7.83 -32.38 12.47
C SER A 96 6.82 -33.42 11.97
N VAL A 97 7.13 -34.10 10.86
CA VAL A 97 6.87 -35.54 10.74
C VAL A 97 8.16 -36.31 11.01
N PHE A 98 8.68 -36.18 12.24
CA PHE A 98 9.69 -37.11 12.71
C PHE A 98 9.01 -38.41 13.16
N SER A 99 9.44 -39.47 12.50
CA SER A 99 9.22 -40.89 12.74
C SER A 99 8.89 -41.29 14.18
N ALA A 100 7.78 -42.01 14.34
CA ALA A 100 7.54 -43.03 15.36
C ALA A 100 6.51 -44.01 14.76
N GLY A 101 6.70 -45.31 14.67
CA GLY A 101 7.77 -46.23 15.01
C GLY A 101 7.35 -47.60 14.47
N LEU A 102 8.33 -48.50 14.33
CA LEU A 102 8.27 -49.96 14.23
C LEU A 102 6.88 -50.63 14.03
#